data_AF-A0A6J4X546-F1
#
_entry.id   AF-A0A6J4X546-F1
#
_cell.length_a   1.000
_cell.length_b   1.000
_cell.length_c   1.000
_cell.angle_alpha   90.00
_cell.angle_beta   90.00
_cell.angle_gamma   90.00
#
_symmetry.space_group_name_H-M   'P 1'
#
loop_
_entity.id
_entity.type
_entity.pdbx_description
1 polymer ?
#
loop_
_entity_poly.entity_id
_entity_poly.type
_entity_poly.pdbx_seq_one_letter_code
_entity_poly.pdbx_strand_id
1 'polypeptide(L)' 'MTSIEKKRQTFIIDLEKLNTLNAEGCAACGRKFTLGETVVKACGAWEGPPKLIHQNEAVWDVNTTTYFERRCYDSRKV' A
#
# COMPACT_ATOMS: atom_id res chain seq x y z
N MET A 1 -16.93 -5.84 -10.53
CA MET A 1 -16.06 -6.83 -9.86
C MET A 1 -14.91 -6.20 -9.06
N THR A 2 -14.73 -4.87 -9.08
CA THR A 2 -13.59 -4.15 -8.47
C THR A 2 -13.54 -4.16 -6.94
N SER A 3 -14.69 -4.28 -6.25
CA SER A 3 -14.75 -4.17 -4.78
C SER A 3 -14.18 -5.39 -4.03
N ILE A 4 -14.18 -6.57 -4.64
CA ILE A 4 -13.63 -7.79 -4.03
C ILE A 4 -12.11 -7.75 -4.06
N GLU A 5 -11.53 -7.33 -5.19
CA GLU A 5 -10.08 -7.24 -5.37
C GLU A 5 -9.47 -6.18 -4.45
N LYS A 6 -10.14 -5.01 -4.33
CA LYS A 6 -9.79 -3.99 -3.34
C LYS A 6 -9.68 -4.57 -1.94
N LYS A 7 -10.70 -5.31 -1.49
CA LYS A 7 -10.71 -5.92 -0.15
C LYS A 7 -9.60 -6.95 0.04
N ARG A 8 -9.26 -7.74 -0.99
CA ARG A 8 -8.18 -8.73 -0.93
C ARG A 8 -6.79 -8.10 -0.78
N GLN A 9 -6.63 -6.85 -1.18
CA GLN A 9 -5.37 -6.11 -1.08
C GLN A 9 -5.34 -5.10 0.08
N THR A 10 -6.41 -5.03 0.88
CA THR A 10 -6.50 -4.19 2.08
C THR A 10 -6.32 -5.04 3.33
N PHE A 11 -5.49 -4.56 4.25
CA PHE A 11 -5.15 -5.23 5.49
C PHE A 11 -5.25 -4.26 6.67
N ILE A 12 -5.50 -4.80 7.85
CA ILE A 12 -5.35 -4.08 9.11
C ILE A 12 -4.00 -4.48 9.71
N ILE A 13 -3.26 -3.50 10.23
CA ILE A 13 -2.01 -3.78 10.95
C ILE A 13 -2.34 -4.45 12.28
N ASP A 14 -1.97 -5.72 12.37
CA ASP A 14 -1.96 -6.52 13.59
C ASP A 14 -0.54 -6.54 14.22
N LEU A 15 -0.40 -7.22 15.35
CA LEU A 15 0.87 -7.34 16.07
C LEU A 15 1.98 -7.99 15.23
N GLU A 16 1.64 -9.00 14.43
CA GLU A 16 2.59 -9.70 13.57
C GLU A 16 3.12 -8.75 12.48
N LYS A 17 2.22 -8.12 11.72
CA LYS A 17 2.58 -7.16 10.67
C LYS A 17 3.31 -5.96 11.22
N LEU A 18 2.93 -5.48 12.40
CA LEU A 18 3.65 -4.40 13.04
C LEU A 18 5.10 -4.80 13.28
N ASN A 19 5.36 -5.94 13.93
CA ASN A 19 6.73 -6.37 14.19
C ASN A 19 7.55 -6.60 12.92
N THR A 20 6.95 -7.10 11.84
CA THR A 20 7.63 -7.30 10.56
C THR A 20 7.92 -5.99 9.82
N LEU A 21 6.94 -5.08 9.75
CA LEU A 21 6.98 -3.92 8.86
C LEU A 21 7.57 -2.68 9.54
N ASN A 22 7.55 -2.61 10.87
CA ASN A 22 7.89 -1.38 11.59
C ASN A 22 9.40 -1.06 11.52
N ALA A 23 10.27 -2.02 11.22
CA ALA A 23 11.68 -1.74 10.96
C ALA A 23 11.84 -0.83 9.73
N GLU A 24 11.20 -1.18 8.61
CA GLU A 24 11.23 -0.40 7.36
C GLU A 24 10.31 0.84 7.43
N GLY A 25 9.11 0.70 8.00
CA GLY A 25 8.06 1.70 7.92
C GLY A 25 7.39 1.76 6.54
N CYS A 26 6.48 2.72 6.37
CA CYS A 26 5.75 2.90 5.13
C CYS A 26 6.65 3.50 4.05
N ALA A 27 6.84 2.78 2.94
CA ALA A 27 7.68 3.21 1.83
C ALA A 27 7.19 4.48 1.11
N ALA A 28 5.91 4.85 1.28
CA ALA A 28 5.33 6.02 0.63
C ALA A 28 5.46 7.32 1.46
N CYS A 29 5.12 7.28 2.76
CA CYS A 29 5.13 8.47 3.62
C CYS A 29 6.33 8.54 4.58
N GLY A 30 7.13 7.47 4.69
CA GLY A 30 8.28 7.37 5.60
C GLY A 30 7.90 7.21 7.08
N ARG A 31 6.61 7.16 7.42
CA ARG A 31 6.14 6.99 8.80
C ARG A 31 6.08 5.52 9.20
N LYS A 32 6.18 5.28 10.50
CA LYS A 32 5.98 3.96 11.11
C LYS A 32 4.51 3.54 11.03
N PHE A 33 4.28 2.24 11.13
CA PHE A 33 2.92 1.69 11.20
C PHE A 33 2.44 1.67 12.65
N THR A 34 1.14 1.76 12.85
CA THR A 34 0.48 1.66 14.16
C THR A 34 -0.56 0.54 14.13
N LEU A 35 -0.78 -0.13 15.27
CA LEU A 35 -1.82 -1.15 15.40
C LEU A 35 -3.20 -0.59 15.02
N GLY A 36 -3.95 -1.38 14.25
CA GLY A 36 -5.29 -1.01 13.79
C GLY A 36 -5.33 -0.11 12.56
N GLU A 37 -4.19 0.39 12.08
CA GLU A 37 -4.15 1.17 10.84
C GLU A 37 -4.50 0.31 9.62
N THR A 38 -5.18 0.92 8.65
CA THR A 38 -5.47 0.27 7.38
C THR A 38 -4.34 0.53 6.38
N VAL A 39 -3.80 -0.56 5.84
CA VAL A 39 -2.75 -0.56 4.83
C VAL A 39 -3.20 -1.33 3.60
N VAL A 40 -2.58 -1.03 2.47
CA VAL A 40 -2.85 -1.73 1.22
C VAL A 40 -1.56 -2.20 0.57
N LYS A 41 -1.64 -3.32 -0.13
CA LYS A 41 -0.54 -3.84 -0.93
C LYS A 41 -0.49 -3.07 -2.24
N ALA A 42 0.52 -2.21 -2.39
CA ALA A 42 0.66 -1.32 -3.53
C ALA A 42 1.98 -1.53 -4.28
N CYS A 43 2.00 -1.18 -5.56
CA CYS A 43 3.22 -1.00 -6.35
C CYS A 43 3.68 0.46 -6.26
N GLY A 44 4.99 0.73 -6.26
CA GLY A 44 5.49 2.09 -6.17
C GLY A 44 6.84 2.27 -6.86
N ALA A 45 7.46 3.43 -6.64
CA ALA A 45 8.76 3.79 -7.22
C ALA A 45 9.97 3.12 -6.52
N TRP A 46 9.73 2.14 -5.65
CA TRP A 46 10.77 1.33 -5.04
C TRP A 46 11.10 0.12 -5.90
N GLU A 47 12.34 -0.37 -5.78
CA GLU A 47 12.74 -1.62 -6.42
C GLU A 47 12.13 -2.84 -5.72
N GLY A 48 11.74 -3.84 -6.52
CA GLY A 48 11.26 -5.12 -6.03
C GLY A 48 9.72 -5.26 -5.96
N PRO A 49 9.21 -6.16 -5.11
CA PRO A 49 7.79 -6.53 -5.09
C PRO A 49 6.89 -5.43 -4.49
N PRO A 50 5.56 -5.55 -4.65
CA PRO A 50 4.60 -4.66 -4.01
C PRO A 50 4.76 -4.66 -2.48
N LYS A 51 4.75 -3.46 -1.88
CA LYS A 51 4.89 -3.26 -0.43
C LYS A 51 3.57 -2.84 0.20
N LEU A 52 3.47 -3.03 1.51
CA LEU A 52 2.35 -2.48 2.29
C LEU A 52 2.62 -1.00 2.55
N ILE A 53 1.65 -0.15 2.23
CA ILE A 53 1.68 1.29 2.50
C ILE A 53 0.36 1.72 3.14
N HIS A 54 0.38 2.85 3.84
CA HIS A 54 -0.85 3.46 4.36
C HIS A 54 -1.87 3.67 3.23
N GLN A 55 -3.13 3.31 3.47
CA GLN A 55 -4.18 3.38 2.46
C GLN A 55 -4.30 4.77 1.80
N ASN A 56 -4.09 5.84 2.57
CA ASN A 56 -4.18 7.22 2.07
C ASN A 56 -3.10 7.58 1.03
N GLU A 57 -1.97 6.86 1.07
CA GLU A 57 -0.84 7.02 0.16
C GLU A 57 -0.99 6.20 -1.13
N ALA A 58 -2.09 5.46 -1.26
CA ALA A 58 -2.34 4.58 -2.39
C ALA A 58 -3.54 5.03 -3.22
N VAL A 59 -3.49 4.76 -4.52
CA VAL A 59 -4.58 4.94 -5.48
C VAL A 59 -4.90 3.59 -6.10
N TRP A 60 -6.18 3.24 -6.19
CA TRP A 60 -6.62 2.05 -6.89
C TRP A 60 -6.65 2.29 -8.39
N ASP A 61 -5.88 1.52 -9.15
CA ASP A 61 -5.99 1.49 -10.60
C ASP A 61 -6.98 0.40 -11.04
N VAL A 62 -8.02 0.80 -11.76
CA VAL A 62 -9.05 -0.12 -12.24
C VAL A 62 -8.59 -0.96 -13.42
N ASN A 63 -7.59 -0.49 -14.18
CA ASN A 63 -7.11 -1.19 -15.37
C ASN A 63 -6.24 -2.38 -15.01
N THR A 64 -5.35 -2.24 -14.01
CA THR A 64 -4.49 -3.33 -13.55
C THR A 64 -4.97 -4.01 -12.27
N THR A 65 -6.16 -3.63 -11.77
CA THR A 65 -6.79 -4.17 -10.54
C THR A 65 -5.83 -4.25 -9.34
N THR A 66 -5.03 -3.19 -9.15
CA THR A 66 -4.03 -3.11 -8.08
C THR A 66 -3.96 -1.70 -7.48
N TYR A 67 -3.44 -1.61 -6.26
CA TYR A 67 -3.04 -0.31 -5.71
C TYR A 67 -1.68 0.13 -6.24
N PHE A 68 -1.56 1.42 -6.52
CA PHE A 68 -0.30 2.12 -6.76
C PHE A 68 -0.06 3.17 -5.69
N GLU A 69 1.19 3.38 -5.32
CA GLU A 69 1.60 4.54 -4.56
C GLU A 69 1.25 5.82 -5.35
N ARG A 70 0.72 6.82 -4.66
CA ARG A 70 0.08 7.99 -5.28
C ARG A 70 1.03 8.74 -6.22
N ARG A 71 2.27 9.03 -5.81
CA ARG A 71 3.24 9.78 -6.64
C ARG A 71 3.67 8.97 -7.86
N CYS A 72 3.86 7.66 -7.71
CA CYS A 72 4.14 6.74 -8.80
C CYS A 72 2.98 6.68 -9.80
N TYR A 73 1.74 6.63 -9.30
CA TYR A 73 0.55 6.64 -10.15
C TYR A 73 0.43 7.96 -10.94
N ASP A 74 0.64 9.09 -10.28
CA ASP A 74 0.59 10.41 -10.92
C ASP A 74 1.69 10.59 -11.98
N SER A 75 2.89 10.04 -11.73
CA SER A 75 4.00 10.08 -12.69
C SER A 75 3.77 9.20 -13.93
N ARG A 76 2.86 8.21 -13.87
CA ARG A 76 2.51 7.33 -15.00
C ARG A 76 1.41 7.90 -15.91
N LYS A 77 0.72 8.94 -15.46
CA LYS A 77 -0.35 9.59 -16.23
C LYS A 77 0.18 10.61 -17.24
N VAL A 78 1.50 10.74 -17.35
CA VAL A 78 2.20 11.62 -18.29
C VAL A 78 2.23 10.99 -19.67
#